data_AF-A0A536Z292-F1
#
_entry.id   AF-A0A536Z292-F1
#
_cell.length_a   1.000
_cell.length_b   1.000
_cell.length_c   1.000
_cell.angle_alpha   90.00
_cell.angle_beta   90.00
_cell.angle_gamma   90.00
#
_symmetry.space_group_name_H-M   'P 1'
#
loop_
_entity.id
_entity.type
_entity.pdbx_description
1 polymer ?
#
loop_
_entity_poly.entity_id
_entity_poly.type
_entity_poly.pdbx_seq_one_letter_code
_entity_poly.pdbx_strand_id
1 'polypeptide(L)'
;MRGWGNELGFSEIGIADTGLAADEARLSAWLAAGRHGEMDYMARHGLRRTRPGDLVPGTIRVISARLDYQPPGARDAATVLADSRRAYISRYALGRDYHRVLRRRLQRLADRITAAVGGFRHRVF
;
A
#
# COMPACT_ATOMS: atom_id res chain seq x y z
N MET A 1 -4.78 10.71 14.98
CA MET A 1 -4.20 9.89 13.88
C MET A 1 -4.10 10.65 12.55
N ARG A 2 -5.18 11.27 12.02
CA ARG A 2 -5.11 12.02 10.74
C ARG A 2 -4.07 13.16 10.78
N GLY A 3 -4.01 13.94 11.88
CA GLY A 3 -2.98 14.97 12.08
C GLY A 3 -1.55 14.42 12.00
N TRP A 4 -1.25 13.36 12.77
CA TRP A 4 0.06 12.69 12.69
C TRP A 4 0.36 12.14 11.30
N GLY A 5 -0.66 11.64 10.59
CA GLY A 5 -0.52 11.19 9.21
C GLY A 5 -0.05 12.33 8.29
N ASN A 6 -0.71 13.48 8.38
CA ASN A 6 -0.38 14.68 7.61
C ASN A 6 1.03 15.21 7.95
N GLU A 7 1.41 15.22 9.23
CA GLU A 7 2.77 15.60 9.65
C GLU A 7 3.86 14.66 9.12
N LEU A 8 3.53 13.38 8.93
CA LEU A 8 4.40 12.40 8.28
C LEU A 8 4.32 12.48 6.75
N GLY A 9 3.55 13.44 6.22
CA GLY A 9 3.38 13.75 4.82
C GLY A 9 2.46 12.79 4.07
N PHE A 10 1.61 12.04 4.76
CA PHE A 10 0.52 11.29 4.11
C PHE A 10 -0.60 12.25 3.72
N SER A 11 -1.13 12.10 2.51
CA SER A 11 -2.27 12.87 2.02
C SER A 11 -3.59 12.40 2.64
N GLU A 12 -3.64 11.15 3.10
CA GLU A 12 -4.83 10.57 3.73
C GLU A 12 -4.48 9.38 4.61
N ILE A 13 -5.26 9.19 5.68
CA ILE A 13 -5.25 7.99 6.53
C ILE A 13 -6.68 7.47 6.66
N GLY A 14 -6.88 6.19 6.39
CA GLY A 14 -8.13 5.44 6.57
C GLY A 14 -7.97 4.29 7.57
N ILE A 15 -9.07 3.88 8.18
CA ILE A 15 -9.14 2.71 9.06
C ILE A 15 -10.25 1.81 8.52
N ALA A 16 -9.94 0.54 8.31
CA ALA A 16 -10.86 -0.47 7.80
C ALA A 16 -10.98 -1.66 8.77
N ASP A 17 -12.13 -2.32 8.71
CA ASP A 17 -12.35 -3.61 9.36
C ASP A 17 -11.62 -4.75 8.63
N THR A 18 -11.64 -5.94 9.23
CA THR A 18 -10.92 -7.13 8.73
C THR A 18 -11.84 -8.18 8.10
N GLY A 19 -13.14 -7.91 8.00
CA GLY A 19 -14.12 -8.82 7.40
C GLY A 19 -14.03 -8.81 5.88
N LEU A 20 -13.30 -9.76 5.30
CA LEU A 20 -12.99 -9.84 3.86
C LEU A 20 -13.59 -11.08 3.18
N ALA A 21 -14.67 -11.67 3.72
CA ALA A 21 -15.24 -12.92 3.18
C ALA A 21 -15.71 -12.78 1.72
N ALA A 22 -16.35 -11.67 1.36
CA ALA A 22 -16.75 -11.38 -0.01
C ALA A 22 -15.53 -11.20 -0.94
N ASP A 23 -14.48 -10.54 -0.46
CA ASP A 23 -13.23 -10.37 -1.18
C ASP A 23 -12.48 -11.68 -1.40
N GLU A 24 -12.51 -12.60 -0.42
CA GLU A 24 -11.96 -13.95 -0.53
C GLU A 24 -12.64 -14.74 -1.64
N ALA A 25 -13.98 -14.75 -1.67
CA ALA A 25 -14.74 -15.40 -2.73
C ALA A 25 -14.42 -14.80 -4.11
N ARG A 26 -14.36 -13.47 -4.21
CA ARG A 26 -14.02 -12.77 -5.45
C ARG A 26 -12.60 -13.07 -5.93
N LEU A 27 -11.62 -13.07 -5.02
CA LEU A 27 -10.23 -13.41 -5.33
C LEU A 27 -10.12 -14.85 -5.81
N SER A 28 -10.80 -15.79 -5.14
CA SER A 28 -10.83 -17.19 -5.54
C SER A 28 -11.38 -17.37 -6.96
N ALA A 29 -12.53 -16.76 -7.26
CA ALA A 29 -13.12 -16.80 -8.60
C ALA A 29 -12.21 -16.17 -9.67
N TRP A 30 -11.54 -15.06 -9.35
CA TRP A 30 -10.61 -14.39 -10.26
C TRP A 30 -9.36 -15.23 -10.54
N LEU A 31 -8.82 -15.92 -9.52
CA LEU A 31 -7.70 -16.85 -9.67
C LEU A 31 -8.08 -18.08 -10.50
N ALA A 32 -9.25 -18.68 -10.23
CA ALA A 32 -9.77 -19.83 -10.97
C ALA A 32 -9.99 -19.51 -12.46
N ALA A 33 -10.36 -18.26 -12.77
CA ALA A 33 -10.50 -17.78 -14.14
C ALA A 33 -9.17 -17.42 -14.83
N GLY A 34 -8.01 -17.71 -14.23
CA GLY A 34 -6.69 -17.45 -14.83
C GLY A 34 -6.37 -15.97 -15.01
N ARG A 35 -7.09 -15.06 -14.34
CA ARG A 35 -6.98 -13.60 -14.59
C ARG A 35 -5.73 -12.96 -13.99
N HIS A 36 -4.85 -13.74 -13.35
CA HIS A 36 -3.61 -13.27 -12.76
C HIS A 36 -2.44 -13.18 -13.74
N GLY A 37 -2.59 -13.67 -14.98
CA GLY A 37 -1.50 -13.68 -15.95
C GLY A 37 -0.26 -14.35 -15.37
N GLU A 38 0.89 -13.69 -15.47
CA GLU A 38 2.17 -14.19 -14.94
C GLU A 38 2.38 -13.92 -13.43
N MET A 39 1.37 -13.38 -12.74
CA MET A 39 1.47 -13.05 -11.31
C MET A 39 1.26 -14.30 -10.43
N ASP A 40 2.07 -15.35 -10.59
CA ASP A 40 1.97 -16.61 -9.84
C ASP A 40 2.00 -16.41 -8.31
N TYR A 41 2.63 -15.33 -7.86
CA TYR A 41 2.63 -14.96 -6.44
C TYR A 41 1.24 -14.61 -5.91
N MET A 42 0.26 -14.29 -6.77
CA MET A 42 -1.13 -14.07 -6.38
C MET A 42 -1.75 -15.37 -5.86
N ALA A 43 -1.53 -16.49 -6.55
CA ALA A 43 -1.99 -17.82 -6.13
C ALA A 43 -1.18 -18.40 -4.97
N ARG A 44 0.17 -18.25 -4.99
CA ARG A 44 1.07 -18.86 -3.99
C ARG A 44 0.81 -18.44 -2.54
N HIS A 45 0.33 -17.22 -2.31
CA HIS A 45 0.12 -16.70 -0.95
C HIS A 45 -1.22 -17.15 -0.32
N GLY A 46 -2.02 -17.93 -1.05
CA GLY A 46 -3.27 -18.52 -0.59
C GLY A 46 -4.20 -17.48 0.07
N LEU A 47 -4.77 -17.86 1.21
CA LEU A 47 -5.81 -17.10 1.92
C LEU A 47 -5.25 -16.00 2.82
N ARG A 48 -3.93 -15.87 2.97
CA ARG A 48 -3.32 -14.84 3.83
C ARG A 48 -3.63 -13.41 3.35
N ARG A 49 -4.02 -13.25 2.09
CA ARG A 49 -4.43 -11.96 1.49
C ARG A 49 -5.78 -11.46 2.01
N THR A 50 -6.64 -12.38 2.43
CA THR A 50 -8.02 -12.11 2.86
C THR A 50 -8.23 -12.43 4.33
N ARG A 51 -7.21 -12.97 5.00
CA ARG A 51 -7.23 -13.31 6.42
C ARG A 51 -6.14 -12.57 7.18
N PRO A 52 -6.38 -11.31 7.61
CA PRO A 52 -5.39 -10.53 8.36
C PRO A 52 -4.90 -11.23 9.64
N GLY A 53 -5.74 -12.06 10.27
CA GLY A 53 -5.37 -12.87 11.43
C GLY A 53 -4.24 -13.88 11.16
N ASP A 54 -4.13 -14.39 9.93
CA ASP A 54 -3.07 -15.32 9.50
C ASP A 54 -1.75 -14.58 9.16
N LEU A 55 -1.81 -13.25 9.04
CA LEU A 55 -0.63 -12.39 8.86
C LEU A 55 -0.10 -11.91 10.20
N VAL A 56 -0.98 -11.37 11.04
CA VAL A 56 -0.68 -10.90 12.40
C VAL A 56 -1.82 -11.39 13.30
N PRO A 57 -1.57 -12.36 14.20
CA PRO A 57 -2.62 -12.87 15.07
C PRO A 57 -3.25 -11.76 15.91
N GLY A 58 -4.58 -11.80 16.03
CA GLY A 58 -5.36 -10.78 16.75
C GLY A 58 -5.54 -9.45 16.02
N THR A 59 -5.37 -9.40 14.69
CA THR A 59 -5.66 -8.18 13.91
C THR A 59 -7.15 -7.85 13.95
N ILE A 60 -7.48 -6.66 14.44
CA ILE A 60 -8.87 -6.15 14.51
C ILE A 60 -9.16 -5.03 13.50
N ARG A 61 -8.12 -4.31 13.05
CA ARG A 61 -8.25 -3.15 12.15
C ARG A 61 -7.03 -3.06 11.25
N VAL A 62 -7.23 -2.49 10.06
CA VAL A 62 -6.18 -2.14 9.11
C VAL A 62 -6.13 -0.63 8.99
N ILE A 63 -4.92 -0.05 9.08
CA ILE A 63 -4.70 1.38 8.86
C ILE A 63 -4.05 1.53 7.47
N SER A 64 -4.72 2.25 6.58
CA SER A 64 -4.24 2.52 5.22
C SER A 64 -3.79 3.96 5.11
N ALA A 65 -2.66 4.19 4.44
CA ALA A 65 -2.11 5.52 4.22
C ALA A 65 -1.92 5.79 2.73
N ARG A 66 -2.22 7.02 2.29
CA ARG A 66 -2.01 7.49 0.92
C ARG A 66 -0.90 8.53 0.88
N LEU A 67 -0.03 8.44 -0.11
CA LEU A 67 1.02 9.42 -0.39
C LEU A 67 0.97 9.81 -1.87
N ASP A 68 0.97 11.10 -2.15
CA ASP A 68 1.19 11.60 -3.50
C ASP A 68 2.64 11.32 -3.94
N TYR A 69 2.80 10.73 -5.12
CA TYR A 69 4.09 10.35 -5.69
C TYR A 69 4.53 11.26 -6.83
N GLN A 70 3.78 12.33 -7.16
CA GLN A 70 4.17 13.25 -8.22
C GLN A 70 5.52 13.92 -7.88
N PRO A 71 6.58 13.68 -8.68
CA PRO A 71 7.87 14.29 -8.39
C PRO A 71 7.80 15.82 -8.57
N PRO A 72 8.49 16.61 -7.72
CA PRO A 72 8.62 18.05 -7.93
C PRO A 72 9.25 18.34 -9.30
N GLY A 73 8.65 19.26 -10.06
CA GLY A 73 9.14 19.62 -11.39
C GLY A 73 9.00 18.51 -12.44
N ALA A 74 8.20 17.46 -12.17
CA ALA A 74 7.90 16.45 -13.16
C ALA A 74 7.30 17.10 -14.41
N ARG A 75 7.91 16.81 -15.57
CA ARG A 75 7.37 17.26 -16.86
C ARG A 75 5.98 16.66 -17.09
N ASP A 76 5.17 17.38 -17.84
CA ASP A 76 3.91 16.84 -18.30
C ASP A 76 4.13 15.56 -19.12
N ALA A 77 3.26 14.58 -18.90
CA ALA A 77 3.41 13.27 -19.52
C ALA A 77 3.20 13.33 -21.03
N ALA A 78 2.24 14.12 -21.52
CA ALA A 78 1.98 14.27 -22.94
C ALA A 78 3.17 14.93 -23.64
N THR A 79 3.80 15.92 -23.01
CA THR A 79 5.02 16.55 -23.53
C THR A 79 6.18 15.57 -23.67
N VAL A 80 6.35 14.63 -22.72
CA VAL A 80 7.42 13.60 -22.82
C VAL A 80 7.10 12.57 -23.91
N LEU A 81 5.83 12.14 -23.99
CA LEU A 81 5.39 11.15 -24.98
C LEU A 81 5.43 11.67 -26.43
N ALA A 82 5.31 12.99 -26.62
CA ALA A 82 5.42 13.63 -27.93
C ALA A 82 6.87 13.76 -28.44
N ASP A 83 7.89 13.64 -27.59
CA ASP A 83 9.30 13.72 -27.99
C ASP A 83 9.83 12.33 -28.36
N SER A 84 9.88 12.02 -29.66
CA SER A 84 10.35 10.73 -30.19
C SER A 84 11.78 10.36 -29.82
N ARG A 85 12.57 11.31 -29.28
CA ARG A 85 13.94 11.08 -28.81
C ARG A 85 14.00 10.60 -27.36
N ARG A 86 12.86 10.45 -26.67
CA ARG A 86 12.77 10.10 -25.25
C ARG A 86 11.89 8.88 -25.03
N ALA A 87 12.26 8.06 -24.06
CA ALA A 87 11.37 7.07 -23.49
C ALA A 87 10.58 7.67 -22.31
N TYR A 88 9.35 7.20 -22.12
CA TYR A 88 8.53 7.55 -20.97
C TYR A 88 8.66 6.48 -19.88
N ILE A 89 8.99 6.91 -18.67
CA ILE A 89 9.04 6.07 -17.47
C ILE A 89 7.85 6.45 -16.58
N SER A 90 7.11 5.45 -16.10
CA SER A 90 5.97 5.65 -15.20
C SER A 90 6.37 6.49 -13.98
N ARG A 91 5.55 7.48 -13.64
CA ARG A 91 5.86 8.46 -12.57
C ARG A 91 6.14 7.82 -11.20
N TYR A 92 5.50 6.71 -10.86
CA TYR A 92 5.72 6.02 -9.59
C TYR A 92 7.14 5.43 -9.46
N ALA A 93 7.82 5.21 -10.58
CA ALA A 93 9.18 4.70 -10.64
C ALA A 93 10.25 5.82 -10.66
N LEU A 94 9.83 7.08 -10.64
CA LEU A 94 10.74 8.22 -10.65
C LEU A 94 11.17 8.59 -9.21
N GLY A 95 12.44 8.93 -9.06
CA GLY A 95 12.99 9.39 -7.78
C GLY A 95 13.35 8.24 -6.83
N ARG A 96 13.08 8.44 -5.53
CA ARG A 96 13.42 7.44 -4.50
C ARG A 96 12.37 6.33 -4.50
N ASP A 97 12.83 5.09 -4.36
CA ASP A 97 11.97 3.91 -4.20
C ASP A 97 10.89 4.15 -3.11
N TYR A 98 9.63 4.16 -3.56
CA TYR A 98 8.49 4.47 -2.72
C TYR A 98 8.32 3.47 -1.58
N HIS A 99 8.74 2.21 -1.74
CA HIS A 99 8.65 1.21 -0.69
C HIS A 99 9.46 1.63 0.55
N ARG A 100 10.69 2.14 0.33
CA ARG A 100 11.55 2.63 1.41
C ARG A 100 11.00 3.91 2.05
N VAL A 101 10.32 4.76 1.28
CA VAL A 101 9.72 6.01 1.78
C VAL A 101 8.49 5.71 2.63
N LEU A 102 7.54 4.94 2.09
CA LEU A 102 6.31 4.55 2.77
C LEU A 102 6.60 3.78 4.04
N ARG A 103 7.41 2.71 3.98
CA ARG A 103 7.71 1.86 5.13
C ARG A 103 8.30 2.65 6.30
N ARG A 104 9.23 3.58 6.04
CA ARG A 104 9.81 4.44 7.09
C ARG A 104 8.77 5.37 7.71
N ARG A 105 7.89 5.97 6.91
CA ARG A 105 6.84 6.87 7.42
C ARG A 105 5.77 6.11 8.20
N LEU A 106 5.36 4.94 7.71
CA LEU A 106 4.43 4.04 8.40
C LEU A 106 5.00 3.55 9.73
N GLN A 107 6.29 3.21 9.78
CA GLN A 107 6.94 2.83 11.05
C GLN A 107 6.87 3.97 12.07
N ARG A 108 7.22 5.21 11.66
CA ARG A 108 7.08 6.38 12.55
C ARG A 108 5.65 6.60 13.04
N LEU A 109 4.66 6.33 12.18
CA LEU A 109 3.25 6.40 12.59
C LEU A 109 2.94 5.32 13.64
N ALA A 110 3.38 4.08 13.43
CA ALA A 110 3.21 2.98 14.38
C ALA A 110 3.89 3.27 15.74
N ASP A 111 5.10 3.84 15.71
CA ASP A 111 5.84 4.24 16.92
C ASP A 111 5.08 5.31 17.71
N ARG A 112 4.51 6.31 17.02
CA ARG A 112 3.68 7.35 17.66
C ARG A 112 2.40 6.79 18.27
N ILE A 113 1.73 5.85 17.60
CA ILE A 113 0.56 5.17 18.16
C ILE A 113 0.98 4.41 19.41
N THR A 114 2.08 3.66 19.33
CA THR A 114 2.60 2.86 20.45
C THR A 114 2.92 3.74 21.66
N ALA A 115 3.55 4.90 21.45
CA ALA A 115 3.82 5.85 22.52
C ALA A 115 2.55 6.42 23.18
N ALA A 116 1.45 6.53 22.42
CA ALA A 116 0.20 7.13 22.91
C ALA A 116 -0.76 6.14 23.59
N VAL A 117 -0.78 4.88 23.17
CA VAL A 117 -1.75 3.87 23.68
C VAL A 117 -1.10 2.64 24.31
N GLY A 118 0.23 2.57 24.35
CA GLY A 118 0.98 1.41 24.82
C GLY A 118 1.29 0.40 23.71
N GLY A 119 1.93 -0.71 24.10
CA GLY A 119 2.36 -1.76 23.19
C GLY A 119 1.20 -2.51 22.55
N PHE A 120 1.23 -2.67 21.23
CA PHE A 120 0.29 -3.50 20.47
C PHE A 120 1.01 -4.25 19.36
N ARG A 121 0.44 -5.40 18.96
CA ARG A 121 0.95 -6.17 17.82
C ARG A 121 0.59 -5.46 16.53
N HIS A 122 1.58 -5.21 15.69
CA HIS A 122 1.39 -4.63 14.37
C HIS A 122 2.45 -5.13 13.40
N ARG A 123 2.18 -4.93 12.11
CA ARG A 123 3.15 -5.12 11.04
C ARG A 123 3.00 -4.00 10.04
N VAL A 124 4.10 -3.31 9.77
CA VAL A 124 4.20 -2.37 8.66
C VAL A 124 4.50 -3.16 7.38
N PHE A 125 3.77 -2.85 6.32
CA PHE A 125 3.95 -3.41 4.99
C PHE A 125 4.68 -2.39 4.10
#